data_AF-A0A1A2NAI7-F1
#
_entry.id   AF-A0A1A2NAI7-F1
#
_cell.length_a   1.000
_cell.length_b   1.000
_cell.length_c   1.000
_cell.angle_alpha   90.00
_cell.angle_beta   90.00
_cell.angle_gamma   90.00
#
_symmetry.space_group_name_H-M   'P 1'
#
loop_
_entity.id
_entity.type
_entity.pdbx_description
1 polymer ?
#
loop_
_entity_poly.entity_id
_entity_poly.type
_entity_poly.pdbx_seq_one_letter_code
_entity_poly.pdbx_strand_id
1 'polypeptide(L)'
;WSLGEDASRTLIKHALEAGINFFDTANYYSLGGSEEILGRALDDFADRDDVVICTKVCSPMRSTPNGQGLSRKVIMTEIDASLRRLGTAYVDIYMIHRLDPHTPIEETLEALHDVVKAGKARYPGASSMRAFEFAKALHLQNRYGWARFITMQDQYNLLAREEEREMLPLCADEGVGTMVWSPLARGRLARPSEKTATTRSQSDPGLSLFYSDQTAEADRAIIDAVGDIATAHGASRASIALAWLHHNSVVAAPIVGANTTAHIDDAIASLDITLTGDELDRLQQPYTPRYDNQGLPVDAPELQRVRALTPNTAA
;
A
#
# COMPACT_ATOMS: atom_id res chain seq x y z
N TRP A 1 0.04 15.44 -7.67
CA TRP A 1 -0.85 14.27 -7.47
C TRP A 1 -1.57 14.32 -6.12
N SER A 2 -1.63 15.47 -5.42
CA SER A 2 -2.36 15.63 -4.15
C SER A 2 -3.48 16.66 -4.30
N LEU A 3 -4.58 16.44 -3.57
CA LEU A 3 -5.59 17.48 -3.35
C LEU A 3 -5.00 18.59 -2.48
N GLY A 4 -5.58 19.80 -2.58
CA GLY A 4 -5.31 20.86 -1.62
C GLY A 4 -5.83 20.52 -0.23
N GLU A 5 -5.43 21.31 0.76
CA GLU A 5 -5.79 21.07 2.16
C GLU A 5 -7.30 21.04 2.39
N ASP A 6 -8.05 22.05 1.93
CA ASP A 6 -9.51 22.14 2.15
C ASP A 6 -10.26 20.90 1.62
N ALA A 7 -9.91 20.47 0.40
CA ALA A 7 -10.50 19.28 -0.21
C ALA A 7 -10.11 18.00 0.55
N SER A 8 -8.85 17.88 0.98
CA SER A 8 -8.37 16.72 1.75
C SER A 8 -9.07 16.64 3.12
N ARG A 9 -9.20 17.76 3.82
CA ARG A 9 -9.88 17.88 5.12
C ARG A 9 -11.34 17.45 5.04
N THR A 10 -12.02 17.80 3.94
CA THR A 10 -13.42 17.37 3.70
C THR A 10 -13.53 15.84 3.63
N LEU A 11 -12.58 15.19 2.95
CA LEU A 11 -12.56 13.72 2.83
C LEU A 11 -12.17 13.03 4.14
N ILE A 12 -11.17 13.57 4.86
CA ILE A 12 -10.73 13.02 6.15
C ILE A 12 -11.87 13.09 7.17
N LYS A 13 -12.56 14.24 7.26
CA LYS A 13 -13.71 14.41 8.14
C LYS A 13 -14.82 13.40 7.81
N HIS A 14 -15.17 13.26 6.53
CA HIS A 14 -16.19 12.28 6.09
C HIS A 14 -15.79 10.84 6.44
N ALA A 15 -14.51 10.49 6.27
CA ALA A 15 -13.99 9.16 6.64
C ALA A 15 -14.17 8.88 8.15
N LEU A 16 -13.80 9.85 9.00
CA LEU A 16 -13.97 9.76 10.45
C LEU A 16 -15.46 9.63 10.84
N GLU A 17 -16.33 10.47 10.29
CA GLU A 17 -17.78 10.44 10.53
C GLU A 17 -18.41 9.11 10.09
N ALA A 18 -17.82 8.45 9.09
CA ALA A 18 -18.24 7.15 8.60
C ALA A 18 -17.60 5.96 9.35
N GLY A 19 -16.81 6.22 10.40
CA GLY A 19 -16.21 5.19 11.27
C GLY A 19 -14.85 4.66 10.81
N ILE A 20 -14.23 5.24 9.78
CA ILE A 20 -12.86 4.91 9.39
C ILE A 20 -11.89 5.57 10.37
N ASN A 21 -11.04 4.76 11.00
CA ASN A 21 -10.04 5.23 11.95
C ASN A 21 -8.58 4.99 11.52
N PHE A 22 -8.35 4.30 10.40
CA PHE A 22 -7.00 4.01 9.90
C PHE A 22 -6.60 4.98 8.79
N PHE A 23 -5.49 5.69 8.97
CA PHE A 23 -4.95 6.66 8.00
C PHE A 23 -3.51 6.32 7.64
N ASP A 24 -3.28 6.05 6.35
CA ASP A 24 -1.96 5.78 5.78
C ASP A 24 -1.42 7.00 5.03
N THR A 25 -0.18 7.37 5.34
CA THR A 25 0.58 8.42 4.65
C THR A 25 2.05 8.03 4.52
N ALA A 26 2.91 8.91 4.02
CA ALA A 26 4.35 8.72 4.00
C ALA A 26 5.05 10.07 4.04
N ASN A 27 6.26 10.11 4.62
CA ASN A 27 7.08 11.31 4.60
C ASN A 27 7.29 11.87 3.19
N TYR A 28 7.40 10.99 2.18
CA TYR A 28 7.64 11.37 0.80
C TYR A 28 6.40 11.86 0.05
N TYR A 29 5.19 11.58 0.54
CA TYR A 29 3.96 11.98 -0.15
C TYR A 29 3.83 13.50 -0.15
N SER A 30 3.96 14.09 -1.34
CA SER A 30 4.11 15.53 -1.55
C SER A 30 5.22 16.15 -0.69
N LEU A 31 6.35 15.43 -0.53
CA LEU A 31 7.51 15.86 0.25
C LEU A 31 7.17 16.33 1.68
N GLY A 32 6.25 15.63 2.33
CA GLY A 32 5.83 15.87 3.71
C GLY A 32 4.49 16.61 3.82
N GLY A 33 4.02 17.25 2.74
CA GLY A 33 2.76 17.97 2.75
C GLY A 33 1.55 17.08 3.09
N SER A 34 1.59 15.78 2.75
CA SER A 34 0.51 14.85 3.14
C SER A 34 0.42 14.65 4.65
N GLU A 35 1.55 14.56 5.34
CA GLU A 35 1.59 14.40 6.80
C GLU A 35 1.13 15.67 7.50
N GLU A 36 1.52 16.84 6.98
CA GLU A 36 1.10 18.13 7.51
C GLU A 36 -0.42 18.34 7.44
N ILE A 37 -1.02 18.02 6.29
CA ILE A 37 -2.47 18.11 6.10
C ILE A 37 -3.20 17.10 6.97
N LEU A 38 -2.73 15.84 7.02
CA LEU A 38 -3.33 14.80 7.84
C LEU A 38 -3.26 15.15 9.32
N GLY A 39 -2.10 15.60 9.80
CA GLY A 39 -1.90 15.98 11.20
C GLY A 39 -2.87 17.06 11.66
N ARG A 40 -2.95 18.17 10.90
CA ARG A 40 -3.91 19.25 11.20
C ARG A 40 -5.37 18.78 11.14
N ALA A 41 -5.71 17.95 10.16
CA ALA A 41 -7.08 17.46 10.02
C ALA A 41 -7.48 16.54 11.19
N LEU A 42 -6.59 15.65 11.64
CA LEU A 42 -6.86 14.76 12.76
C LEU A 42 -6.92 15.53 14.09
N ASP A 43 -6.05 16.51 14.30
CA ASP A 43 -6.09 17.39 15.49
C ASP A 43 -7.43 18.14 15.61
N ASP A 44 -8.02 18.54 14.49
CA ASP A 44 -9.29 19.26 14.47
C ASP A 44 -10.54 18.35 14.56
N PHE A 45 -10.44 17.09 14.11
CA PHE A 45 -11.61 16.25 13.85
C PHE A 45 -11.66 14.92 14.62
N ALA A 46 -10.58 14.51 15.29
CA ALA A 46 -10.50 13.23 15.98
C ALA A 46 -9.75 13.33 17.31
N ASP A 47 -10.13 12.47 18.25
CA ASP A 47 -9.28 12.21 19.39
C ASP A 47 -8.11 11.32 18.95
N ARG A 48 -6.87 11.69 19.33
CA ARG A 48 -5.65 10.99 18.88
C ARG A 48 -5.70 9.50 19.19
N ASP A 49 -6.28 9.11 20.32
CA ASP A 49 -6.30 7.72 20.77
C ASP A 49 -7.37 6.87 20.06
N ASP A 50 -8.28 7.49 19.30
CA ASP A 50 -9.31 6.78 18.51
C ASP A 50 -8.83 6.41 17.09
N VAL A 51 -7.71 6.99 16.64
CA VAL A 51 -7.20 6.83 15.27
C VAL A 51 -5.85 6.10 15.21
N VAL A 52 -5.64 5.38 14.12
CA VAL A 52 -4.40 4.67 13.80
C VAL A 52 -3.70 5.38 12.66
N ILE A 53 -2.51 5.94 12.93
CA ILE A 53 -1.69 6.64 11.95
C ILE A 53 -0.53 5.75 11.51
N CYS A 54 -0.47 5.44 10.20
CA CYS A 54 0.63 4.76 9.55
C CYS A 54 1.43 5.75 8.70
N THR A 55 2.75 5.85 8.93
CA THR A 55 3.66 6.58 8.03
C THR A 55 4.90 5.77 7.68
N LYS A 56 5.67 6.24 6.69
CA LYS A 56 6.72 5.47 6.03
C LYS A 56 8.04 6.25 5.94
N VAL A 57 9.13 5.51 5.83
CA VAL A 57 10.49 6.00 5.58
C VAL A 57 11.22 5.15 4.57
N CYS A 58 12.00 5.77 3.68
CA CYS A 58 13.03 5.19 2.80
C CYS A 58 13.32 6.19 1.67
N SER A 59 12.27 6.79 1.12
CA SER A 59 12.36 7.65 -0.06
C SER A 59 13.14 8.95 0.19
N PRO A 60 13.70 9.59 -0.86
CA PRO A 60 14.50 10.79 -0.71
C PRO A 60 13.69 12.01 -0.25
N MET A 61 13.97 12.45 0.97
CA MET A 61 13.45 13.68 1.57
C MET A 61 14.40 14.87 1.42
N ARG A 62 15.68 14.62 1.16
CA ARG A 62 16.71 15.63 0.91
C ARG A 62 17.64 15.16 -0.19
N SER A 63 18.25 16.09 -0.93
CA SER A 63 19.20 15.79 -2.01
C SER A 63 20.57 15.28 -1.55
N THR A 64 20.83 15.28 -0.25
CA THR A 64 22.10 14.81 0.34
C THR A 64 22.13 13.27 0.44
N PRO A 65 23.32 12.63 0.50
CA PRO A 65 23.43 11.17 0.64
C PRO A 65 22.66 10.58 1.84
N ASN A 66 22.55 11.33 2.94
CA ASN A 66 21.79 10.95 4.15
C ASN A 66 20.35 11.50 4.16
N GLY A 67 19.81 11.78 2.96
CA GLY A 67 18.45 12.26 2.75
C GLY A 67 17.45 11.16 2.43
N GLN A 68 17.89 9.90 2.34
CA GLN A 68 17.12 8.73 1.91
C GLN A 68 17.70 7.45 2.50
N GLY A 69 17.02 6.32 2.29
CA GLY A 69 17.44 4.99 2.72
C GLY A 69 16.96 4.63 4.11
N LEU A 70 17.54 3.57 4.67
CA LEU A 70 17.13 2.99 5.95
C LEU A 70 18.27 2.91 6.97
N SER A 71 19.36 3.66 6.77
CA SER A 71 20.37 3.81 7.82
C SER A 71 19.75 4.33 9.12
N ARG A 72 20.34 3.95 10.26
CA ARG A 72 19.90 4.43 11.58
C ARG A 72 19.80 5.96 11.62
N LYS A 73 20.75 6.66 10.98
CA LYS A 73 20.75 8.13 10.90
C LYS A 73 19.46 8.65 10.24
N VAL A 74 19.02 8.01 9.16
CA VAL A 74 17.84 8.44 8.40
C VAL A 74 16.57 8.08 9.16
N ILE A 75 16.45 6.84 9.64
CA ILE A 75 15.29 6.39 10.44
C ILE A 75 15.05 7.32 11.64
N MET A 76 16.10 7.59 12.42
CA MET A 76 15.98 8.44 13.62
C MET A 76 15.69 9.91 13.29
N THR A 77 16.18 10.41 12.16
CA THR A 77 15.90 11.79 11.73
C THR A 77 14.48 11.92 11.19
N GLU A 78 14.04 10.97 10.37
CA GLU A 78 12.77 11.03 9.66
C GLU A 78 11.57 10.73 10.56
N ILE A 79 11.70 9.88 11.58
CA ILE A 79 10.62 9.70 12.55
C ILE A 79 10.32 11.03 13.26
N ASP A 80 11.34 11.75 13.72
CA ASP A 80 11.16 13.04 14.40
C ASP A 80 10.59 14.10 13.45
N ALA A 81 10.98 14.07 12.18
CA ALA A 81 10.41 14.96 11.17
C ALA A 81 8.93 14.64 10.89
N SER A 82 8.57 13.36 10.81
CA SER A 82 7.21 12.90 10.57
C SER A 82 6.30 13.26 11.74
N LEU A 83 6.74 13.02 12.99
CA LEU A 83 6.03 13.41 14.20
C LEU A 83 5.77 14.92 14.28
N ARG A 84 6.76 15.75 13.91
CA ARG A 84 6.56 17.21 13.82
C ARG A 84 5.52 17.61 12.79
N ARG A 85 5.54 16.99 11.60
CA ARG A 85 4.55 17.29 10.54
C ARG A 85 3.15 16.82 10.90
N LEU A 86 3.04 15.64 11.49
CA LEU A 86 1.77 15.06 11.97
C LEU A 86 1.25 15.74 13.24
N GLY A 87 2.06 16.53 13.94
CA GLY A 87 1.64 17.22 15.17
C GLY A 87 1.37 16.28 16.35
N THR A 88 1.99 15.09 16.37
CA THR A 88 1.73 14.06 17.40
C THR A 88 3.02 13.53 18.02
N ALA A 89 2.92 12.97 19.24
CA ALA A 89 4.06 12.41 19.96
C ALA A 89 4.45 10.99 19.48
N TYR A 90 3.53 10.28 18.80
CA TYR A 90 3.77 8.93 18.30
C TYR A 90 2.95 8.63 17.05
N VAL A 91 3.45 7.72 16.21
CA VAL A 91 2.64 7.03 15.19
C VAL A 91 2.32 5.61 15.63
N ASP A 92 1.24 5.05 15.12
CA ASP A 92 0.85 3.68 15.46
C ASP A 92 1.72 2.69 14.69
N ILE A 93 1.91 2.93 13.39
CA ILE A 93 2.74 2.10 12.54
C ILE A 93 3.81 2.98 11.87
N TYR A 94 5.08 2.63 12.08
CA TYR A 94 6.19 3.21 11.33
C TYR A 94 6.82 2.18 10.42
N MET A 95 6.72 2.42 9.12
CA MET A 95 6.98 1.41 8.11
C MET A 95 8.20 1.73 7.24
N ILE A 96 8.98 0.69 6.90
CA ILE A 96 9.94 0.80 5.81
C ILE A 96 9.18 0.82 4.47
N HIS A 97 9.32 1.87 3.68
CA HIS A 97 8.54 2.07 2.46
C HIS A 97 8.99 1.12 1.33
N ARG A 98 10.27 0.75 1.33
CA ARG A 98 10.94 -0.22 0.46
C ARG A 98 12.14 -0.78 1.21
N LEU A 99 12.65 -1.94 0.80
CA LEU A 99 13.96 -2.41 1.26
C LEU A 99 15.07 -1.51 0.69
N ASP A 100 16.03 -1.15 1.54
CA ASP A 100 17.25 -0.44 1.16
C ASP A 100 18.42 -1.45 1.07
N PRO A 101 18.94 -1.76 -0.13
CA PRO A 101 20.02 -2.73 -0.29
C PRO A 101 21.38 -2.21 0.17
N HIS A 102 21.51 -0.91 0.47
CA HIS A 102 22.76 -0.29 0.87
C HIS A 102 22.98 -0.23 2.39
N THR A 103 21.91 -0.43 3.17
CA THR A 103 21.99 -0.48 4.63
C THR A 103 21.91 -1.94 5.09
N PRO A 104 22.86 -2.43 5.93
CA PRO A 104 22.73 -3.74 6.55
C PRO A 104 21.39 -3.87 7.28
N ILE A 105 20.63 -4.93 6.98
CA ILE A 105 19.27 -5.06 7.49
C ILE A 105 19.23 -5.11 9.03
N GLU A 106 20.26 -5.63 9.68
CA GLU A 106 20.41 -5.61 11.13
C GLU A 106 20.43 -4.17 11.69
N GLU A 107 21.08 -3.22 11.02
CA GLU A 107 21.10 -1.81 11.43
C GLU A 107 19.69 -1.21 11.33
N THR A 108 19.01 -1.46 10.21
CA THR A 108 17.63 -1.01 9.98
C THR A 108 16.68 -1.53 11.06
N LEU A 109 16.73 -2.84 11.34
CA LEU A 109 15.85 -3.51 12.29
C LEU A 109 16.08 -3.04 13.73
N GLU A 110 17.33 -2.88 14.13
CA GLU A 110 17.68 -2.36 15.44
C GLU A 110 17.24 -0.89 15.60
N ALA A 111 17.40 -0.06 14.55
CA ALA A 111 16.96 1.33 14.58
C ALA A 111 15.42 1.44 14.72
N LEU A 112 14.66 0.60 14.01
CA LEU A 112 13.20 0.54 14.18
C LEU A 112 12.80 0.08 15.58
N HIS A 113 13.54 -0.88 16.16
CA HIS A 113 13.34 -1.30 17.54
C HIS A 113 13.59 -0.16 18.53
N ASP A 114 14.64 0.63 18.33
CA ASP A 114 14.92 1.81 19.16
C ASP A 114 13.82 2.88 19.04
N VAL A 115 13.26 3.09 17.84
CA VAL A 115 12.10 3.96 17.63
C VAL A 115 10.89 3.52 18.45
N VAL A 116 10.60 2.21 18.45
CA VAL A 116 9.52 1.63 19.25
C VAL A 116 9.79 1.79 20.76
N LYS A 117 11.00 1.47 21.21
CA LYS A 117 11.40 1.63 22.62
C LYS A 117 11.36 3.07 23.10
N ALA A 118 11.64 4.02 22.22
CA ALA A 118 11.52 5.45 22.49
C ALA A 118 10.06 5.93 22.56
N GLY A 119 9.09 5.07 22.26
CA GLY A 119 7.66 5.40 22.27
C GLY A 119 7.21 6.25 21.08
N LYS A 120 8.06 6.44 20.08
CA LYS A 120 7.80 7.27 18.88
C LYS A 120 6.99 6.54 17.82
N ALA A 121 7.05 5.20 17.81
CA ALA A 121 6.12 4.34 17.10
C ALA A 121 5.57 3.27 18.05
N ARG A 122 4.35 2.78 17.85
CA ARG A 122 3.84 1.62 18.59
C ARG A 122 4.33 0.32 17.96
N TYR A 123 4.31 0.26 16.64
CA TYR A 123 4.68 -0.94 15.89
C TYR A 123 5.49 -0.62 14.63
N PRO A 124 6.42 -1.51 14.23
CA PRO A 124 7.07 -1.41 12.93
C PRO A 124 6.24 -2.15 11.86
N GLY A 125 6.27 -1.65 10.63
CA GLY A 125 5.73 -2.31 9.43
C GLY A 125 6.77 -2.39 8.30
N ALA A 126 6.47 -3.17 7.27
CA ALA A 126 7.25 -3.22 6.03
C ALA A 126 6.37 -3.04 4.79
N SER A 127 6.93 -2.57 3.70
CA SER A 127 6.25 -2.47 2.41
C SER A 127 7.17 -2.93 1.29
N SER A 128 6.62 -3.77 0.40
CA SER A 128 7.18 -4.20 -0.88
C SER A 128 8.68 -4.55 -0.83
N MET A 129 8.93 -5.83 -0.60
CA MET A 129 10.22 -6.49 -0.65
C MET A 129 9.98 -7.95 -1.03
N ARG A 130 11.01 -8.73 -1.33
CA ARG A 130 10.81 -10.15 -1.65
C ARG A 130 10.47 -10.95 -0.40
N ALA A 131 9.67 -11.99 -0.54
CA ALA A 131 9.28 -12.86 0.57
C ALA A 131 10.49 -13.42 1.36
N PHE A 132 11.55 -13.86 0.67
CA PHE A 132 12.75 -14.37 1.36
C PHE A 132 13.49 -13.29 2.17
N GLU A 133 13.43 -12.03 1.71
CA GLU A 133 14.05 -10.90 2.41
C GLU A 133 13.24 -10.57 3.66
N PHE A 134 11.91 -10.62 3.56
CA PHE A 134 11.02 -10.40 4.70
C PHE A 134 11.14 -11.52 5.73
N ALA A 135 11.16 -12.79 5.29
CA ALA A 135 11.39 -13.94 6.16
C ALA A 135 12.74 -13.82 6.92
N LYS A 136 13.80 -13.38 6.23
CA LYS A 136 15.09 -13.11 6.87
C LYS A 136 14.98 -12.00 7.91
N ALA A 137 14.24 -10.92 7.63
CA ALA A 137 14.04 -9.82 8.55
C ALA A 137 13.30 -10.25 9.83
N LEU A 138 12.19 -11.00 9.66
CA LEU A 138 11.43 -11.58 10.78
C LEU A 138 12.29 -12.53 11.62
N HIS A 139 13.09 -13.37 10.97
CA HIS A 139 14.03 -14.26 11.66
C HIS A 139 15.04 -13.47 12.52
N LEU A 140 15.61 -12.39 11.99
CA LEU A 140 16.55 -11.55 12.74
C LEU A 140 15.86 -10.85 13.92
N GLN A 141 14.65 -10.31 13.73
CA GLN A 141 13.87 -9.70 14.81
C GLN A 141 13.62 -10.70 15.94
N ASN A 142 13.23 -11.93 15.61
CA ASN A 142 13.04 -13.01 16.59
C ASN A 142 14.35 -13.38 17.30
N ARG A 143 15.44 -13.54 16.53
CA ARG A 143 16.76 -13.92 17.05
C ARG A 143 17.32 -12.92 18.06
N TYR A 144 17.15 -11.63 17.80
CA TYR A 144 17.69 -10.56 18.65
C TYR A 144 16.69 -9.99 19.66
N GLY A 145 15.43 -10.46 19.65
CA GLY A 145 14.38 -9.93 20.52
C GLY A 145 13.99 -8.49 20.18
N TRP A 146 14.13 -8.09 18.92
CA TRP A 146 13.73 -6.77 18.44
C TRP A 146 12.22 -6.70 18.19
N ALA A 147 11.71 -5.46 18.09
CA ALA A 147 10.32 -5.23 17.74
C ALA A 147 10.06 -5.82 16.35
N ARG A 148 9.08 -6.72 16.26
CA ARG A 148 8.77 -7.50 15.06
C ARG A 148 7.84 -6.74 14.14
N PHE A 149 8.01 -6.87 12.83
CA PHE A 149 7.04 -6.34 11.87
C PHE A 149 5.67 -6.97 12.10
N ILE A 150 4.63 -6.14 12.22
CA ILE A 150 3.25 -6.61 12.40
C ILE A 150 2.42 -6.50 11.12
N THR A 151 2.90 -5.70 10.17
CA THR A 151 2.22 -5.50 8.89
C THR A 151 3.19 -5.55 7.71
N MET A 152 2.68 -6.06 6.60
CA MET A 152 3.27 -5.94 5.27
C MET A 152 2.31 -5.15 4.35
N GLN A 153 2.82 -4.13 3.66
CA GLN A 153 2.03 -3.31 2.74
C GLN A 153 2.42 -3.56 1.27
N ASP A 154 1.62 -4.35 0.57
CA ASP A 154 1.87 -4.79 -0.81
C ASP A 154 0.76 -4.37 -1.78
N GLN A 155 1.08 -4.38 -3.07
CA GLN A 155 0.12 -4.28 -4.15
C GLN A 155 -0.61 -5.61 -4.25
N TYR A 156 -1.91 -5.55 -4.02
CA TYR A 156 -2.77 -6.70 -4.23
C TYR A 156 -4.15 -6.25 -4.68
N ASN A 157 -4.60 -6.81 -5.79
CA ASN A 157 -5.90 -6.55 -6.39
C ASN A 157 -6.18 -7.63 -7.45
N LEU A 158 -7.39 -7.64 -8.01
CA LEU A 158 -7.79 -8.59 -9.05
C LEU A 158 -6.85 -8.63 -10.26
N LEU A 159 -6.15 -7.53 -10.56
CA LEU A 159 -5.20 -7.46 -11.66
C LEU A 159 -3.76 -7.77 -11.21
N ALA A 160 -3.41 -7.71 -9.92
CA ALA A 160 -2.03 -7.96 -9.47
C ALA A 160 -2.06 -8.92 -8.28
N ARG A 161 -1.74 -10.19 -8.54
CA ARG A 161 -1.90 -11.30 -7.60
C ARG A 161 -0.60 -12.09 -7.35
N GLU A 162 0.54 -11.50 -7.69
CA GLU A 162 1.84 -12.18 -7.57
C GLU A 162 2.21 -12.52 -6.12
N GLU A 163 1.76 -11.70 -5.16
CA GLU A 163 2.00 -11.93 -3.73
C GLU A 163 1.32 -13.20 -3.18
N GLU A 164 0.33 -13.77 -3.89
CA GLU A 164 -0.31 -15.04 -3.52
C GLU A 164 0.67 -16.22 -3.53
N ARG A 165 1.79 -16.10 -4.26
CA ARG A 165 2.75 -17.21 -4.39
C ARG A 165 3.55 -17.44 -3.11
N GLU A 166 4.01 -16.37 -2.47
CA GLU A 166 5.03 -16.48 -1.40
C GLU A 166 4.78 -15.49 -0.25
N MET A 167 4.58 -14.19 -0.52
CA MET A 167 4.49 -13.18 0.54
C MET A 167 3.23 -13.30 1.38
N LEU A 168 2.06 -13.46 0.75
CA LEU A 168 0.80 -13.62 1.49
C LEU A 168 0.79 -14.92 2.31
N PRO A 169 1.20 -16.08 1.78
CA PRO A 169 1.41 -17.28 2.60
C PRO A 169 2.39 -17.08 3.76
N LEU A 170 3.53 -16.41 3.53
CA LEU A 170 4.49 -16.09 4.58
C LEU A 170 3.86 -15.21 5.67
N CYS A 171 3.12 -14.17 5.28
CA CYS A 171 2.44 -13.30 6.23
C CYS A 171 1.41 -14.08 7.07
N ALA A 172 0.66 -14.99 6.44
CA ALA A 172 -0.30 -15.85 7.15
C ALA A 172 0.40 -16.77 8.16
N ASP A 173 1.49 -17.43 7.77
CA ASP A 173 2.27 -18.34 8.62
C ASP A 173 2.91 -17.60 9.81
N GLU A 174 3.44 -16.41 9.56
CA GLU A 174 4.14 -15.60 10.55
C GLU A 174 3.17 -14.73 11.38
N GLY A 175 1.87 -14.72 11.09
CA GLY A 175 0.89 -13.89 11.79
C GLY A 175 1.08 -12.38 11.58
N VAL A 176 1.51 -12.00 10.38
CA VAL A 176 1.67 -10.61 9.92
C VAL A 176 0.40 -10.22 9.13
N GLY A 177 -0.24 -9.10 9.50
CA GLY A 177 -1.39 -8.59 8.75
C GLY A 177 -0.98 -7.92 7.44
N THR A 178 -1.78 -8.00 6.38
CA THR A 178 -1.46 -7.32 5.12
C THR A 178 -2.35 -6.10 4.89
N MET A 179 -1.72 -4.99 4.48
CA MET A 179 -2.40 -3.75 4.10
C MET A 179 -2.19 -3.53 2.61
N VAL A 180 -3.26 -3.50 1.82
CA VAL A 180 -3.09 -3.58 0.36
C VAL A 180 -3.17 -2.20 -0.30
N TRP A 181 -2.13 -1.81 -1.03
CA TRP A 181 -2.10 -0.57 -1.78
C TRP A 181 -2.55 -0.78 -3.23
N SER A 182 -3.08 0.29 -3.85
CA SER A 182 -3.74 0.23 -5.18
C SER A 182 -4.80 -0.87 -5.32
N PRO A 183 -5.75 -1.00 -4.37
CA PRO A 183 -6.78 -2.07 -4.42
C PRO A 183 -7.66 -2.01 -5.68
N LEU A 184 -7.82 -0.82 -6.28
CA LEU A 184 -8.60 -0.60 -7.50
C LEU A 184 -7.75 -0.54 -8.77
N ALA A 185 -6.52 -1.04 -8.73
CA ALA A 185 -5.56 -0.98 -9.83
C ALA A 185 -5.43 0.44 -10.42
N ARG A 186 -5.29 1.43 -9.53
CA ARG A 186 -5.20 2.86 -9.88
C ARG A 186 -6.41 3.40 -10.65
N GLY A 187 -7.56 2.76 -10.44
CA GLY A 187 -8.86 3.13 -11.02
C GLY A 187 -9.29 2.26 -12.20
N ARG A 188 -8.47 1.31 -12.68
CA ARG A 188 -8.85 0.41 -13.79
C ARG A 188 -10.04 -0.48 -13.42
N LEU A 189 -10.08 -0.99 -12.19
CA LEU A 189 -11.17 -1.86 -11.72
C LEU A 189 -12.48 -1.08 -11.48
N ALA A 190 -12.39 0.24 -11.27
CA ALA A 190 -13.56 1.09 -11.04
C ALA A 190 -14.25 1.57 -12.34
N ARG A 191 -13.79 1.14 -13.52
CA ARG A 191 -14.25 1.66 -14.83
C ARG A 191 -14.40 0.55 -15.87
N PRO A 192 -15.25 0.75 -16.90
CA PRO A 192 -15.29 -0.14 -18.07
C PRO A 192 -13.94 -0.19 -18.79
N SER A 193 -13.63 -1.33 -19.41
CA SER A 193 -12.36 -1.60 -20.08
C SER A 193 -12.09 -0.63 -21.24
N GLU A 194 -13.13 -0.14 -21.95
CA GLU A 194 -12.97 0.84 -23.02
C GLU A 194 -12.62 2.25 -22.50
N LYS A 195 -12.87 2.50 -21.21
CA LYS A 195 -12.65 3.79 -20.55
C LYS A 195 -11.47 3.79 -19.58
N THR A 196 -10.64 2.74 -19.58
CA THR A 196 -9.42 2.73 -18.77
C THR A 196 -8.36 3.72 -19.28
N ALA A 197 -8.44 4.12 -20.55
CA ALA A 197 -7.65 5.23 -21.10
C ALA A 197 -8.29 6.59 -20.74
N THR A 198 -7.65 7.36 -19.87
CA THR A 198 -8.10 8.69 -19.38
C THR A 198 -6.94 9.68 -19.38
N THR A 199 -7.21 10.97 -19.18
CA THR A 199 -6.17 11.98 -18.92
C THR A 199 -5.26 11.59 -17.75
N ARG A 200 -5.79 10.85 -16.75
CA ARG A 200 -5.03 10.26 -15.64
C ARG A 200 -4.13 9.11 -16.11
N SER A 201 -4.62 8.20 -16.95
CA SER A 201 -3.79 7.09 -17.47
C SER A 201 -2.67 7.57 -18.40
N GLN A 202 -2.88 8.70 -19.09
CA GLN A 202 -1.91 9.32 -19.99
C GLN A 202 -0.80 10.09 -19.25
N SER A 203 -1.00 10.45 -17.98
CA SER A 203 -0.06 11.25 -17.18
C SER A 203 0.59 10.47 -16.04
N ASP A 204 0.42 9.14 -16.00
CA ASP A 204 0.77 8.33 -14.85
C ASP A 204 1.83 7.26 -15.18
N PRO A 205 3.13 7.56 -14.97
CA PRO A 205 4.24 6.66 -15.30
C PRO A 205 4.18 5.30 -14.61
N GLY A 206 3.50 5.20 -13.46
CA GLY A 206 3.36 3.93 -12.75
C GLY A 206 2.38 2.96 -13.42
N LEU A 207 1.47 3.44 -14.27
CA LEU A 207 0.47 2.56 -14.89
C LEU A 207 1.14 1.58 -15.86
N SER A 208 2.06 2.06 -16.69
CA SER A 208 2.85 1.21 -17.60
C SER A 208 3.89 0.36 -16.89
N LEU A 209 4.29 0.73 -15.66
CA LEU A 209 5.22 -0.06 -14.86
C LEU A 209 4.55 -1.32 -14.27
N PHE A 210 3.30 -1.20 -13.83
CA PHE A 210 2.58 -2.28 -13.12
C PHE A 210 1.60 -3.06 -14.01
N TYR A 211 1.22 -2.50 -15.16
CA TYR A 211 0.27 -3.11 -16.09
C TYR A 211 0.83 -3.04 -17.51
N SER A 212 1.04 -4.21 -18.11
CA SER A 212 1.64 -4.37 -19.44
C SER A 212 0.63 -4.84 -20.48
N ASP A 213 0.92 -4.55 -21.75
CA ASP A 213 0.10 -5.03 -22.88
C ASP A 213 0.07 -6.57 -22.97
N GLN A 214 1.10 -7.26 -22.46
CA GLN A 214 1.17 -8.72 -22.39
C GLN A 214 -0.02 -9.36 -21.66
N THR A 215 -0.59 -8.69 -20.66
CA THR A 215 -1.74 -9.21 -19.89
C THR A 215 -3.04 -8.49 -20.22
N ALA A 216 -3.08 -7.62 -21.23
CA ALA A 216 -4.22 -6.75 -21.49
C ALA A 216 -5.54 -7.51 -21.75
N GLU A 217 -5.48 -8.69 -22.38
CA GLU A 217 -6.65 -9.52 -22.62
C GLU A 217 -7.23 -10.09 -21.32
N ALA A 218 -6.37 -10.64 -20.45
CA ALA A 218 -6.75 -11.11 -19.11
C ALA A 218 -7.34 -9.96 -18.29
N ASP A 219 -6.69 -8.80 -18.30
CA ASP A 219 -7.14 -7.61 -17.57
C ASP A 219 -8.54 -7.17 -18.01
N ARG A 220 -8.78 -7.16 -19.32
CA ARG A 220 -10.08 -6.81 -19.88
C ARG A 220 -11.15 -7.81 -19.44
N ALA A 221 -10.88 -9.11 -19.52
CA ALA A 221 -11.83 -10.14 -19.08
C ALA A 221 -12.20 -9.99 -17.59
N ILE A 222 -11.22 -9.71 -16.73
CA ILE A 222 -11.45 -9.47 -15.29
C ILE A 222 -12.25 -8.19 -15.08
N ILE A 223 -11.88 -7.10 -15.74
CA ILE A 223 -12.58 -5.81 -15.67
C ILE A 223 -14.04 -6.00 -16.11
N ASP A 224 -14.29 -6.70 -17.22
CA ASP A 224 -15.65 -6.92 -17.72
C ASP A 224 -16.46 -7.78 -16.73
N ALA A 225 -15.87 -8.83 -16.14
CA ALA A 225 -16.49 -9.63 -15.09
C ALA A 225 -16.88 -8.80 -13.85
N VAL A 226 -16.01 -7.89 -13.40
CA VAL A 226 -16.33 -6.93 -12.31
C VAL A 226 -17.57 -6.09 -12.69
N GLY A 227 -17.69 -5.70 -13.96
CA GLY A 227 -18.83 -4.93 -14.46
C GLY A 227 -20.15 -5.67 -14.42
N ASP A 228 -20.14 -6.92 -14.89
CA ASP A 228 -21.33 -7.77 -14.91
C ASP A 228 -21.82 -8.05 -13.49
N ILE A 229 -20.90 -8.37 -12.58
CA ILE A 229 -21.21 -8.65 -11.18
C ILE A 229 -21.70 -7.38 -10.47
N ALA A 230 -21.05 -6.23 -10.71
CA ALA A 230 -21.52 -4.96 -10.16
C ALA A 230 -22.96 -4.64 -10.57
N THR A 231 -23.30 -4.91 -11.85
CA THR A 231 -24.66 -4.74 -12.37
C THR A 231 -25.65 -5.68 -11.67
N ALA A 232 -25.28 -6.95 -11.46
CA ALA A 232 -26.11 -7.94 -10.81
C ALA A 232 -26.40 -7.60 -9.33
N HIS A 233 -25.42 -7.05 -8.62
CA HIS A 233 -25.55 -6.60 -7.23
C HIS A 233 -26.16 -5.20 -7.07
N GLY A 234 -26.33 -4.45 -8.17
CA GLY A 234 -26.73 -3.03 -8.10
C GLY A 234 -25.69 -2.15 -7.38
N ALA A 235 -24.42 -2.56 -7.39
CA ALA A 235 -23.31 -1.90 -6.69
C ALA A 235 -22.34 -1.23 -7.68
N SER A 236 -21.40 -0.45 -7.16
CA SER A 236 -20.32 0.09 -8.00
C SER A 236 -19.27 -0.98 -8.28
N ARG A 237 -18.55 -0.82 -9.39
CA ARG A 237 -17.42 -1.68 -9.76
C ARG A 237 -16.31 -1.64 -8.70
N ALA A 238 -16.13 -0.48 -8.05
CA ALA A 238 -15.20 -0.32 -6.95
C ALA A 238 -15.60 -1.18 -5.75
N SER A 239 -16.89 -1.19 -5.38
CA SER A 239 -17.38 -2.02 -4.28
C SER A 239 -17.17 -3.51 -4.54
N ILE A 240 -17.41 -4.01 -5.76
CA ILE A 240 -17.13 -5.42 -6.11
C ILE A 240 -15.64 -5.76 -5.99
N ALA A 241 -14.76 -4.90 -6.52
CA ALA A 241 -13.32 -5.14 -6.45
C ALA A 241 -12.79 -5.12 -5.00
N LEU A 242 -13.35 -4.27 -4.13
CA LEU A 242 -13.02 -4.22 -2.71
C LEU A 242 -13.62 -5.40 -1.94
N ALA A 243 -14.85 -5.82 -2.26
CA ALA A 243 -15.48 -7.00 -1.66
C ALA A 243 -14.66 -8.28 -1.92
N TRP A 244 -14.05 -8.40 -3.11
CA TRP A 244 -13.12 -9.50 -3.40
C TRP A 244 -11.89 -9.48 -2.46
N LEU A 245 -11.34 -8.31 -2.15
CA LEU A 245 -10.21 -8.21 -1.22
C LEU A 245 -10.59 -8.66 0.19
N HIS A 246 -11.78 -8.28 0.68
CA HIS A 246 -12.28 -8.69 2.00
C HIS A 246 -12.50 -10.19 2.13
N HIS A 247 -12.72 -10.91 1.02
CA HIS A 247 -12.79 -12.37 1.02
C HIS A 247 -11.44 -13.04 1.35
N ASN A 248 -10.33 -12.33 1.11
CA ASN A 248 -9.00 -12.86 1.34
C ASN A 248 -8.57 -12.66 2.79
N SER A 249 -8.55 -13.75 3.58
CA SER A 249 -8.26 -13.72 5.02
C SER A 249 -6.91 -13.09 5.43
N VAL A 250 -5.97 -12.97 4.50
CA VAL A 250 -4.67 -12.32 4.72
C VAL A 250 -4.75 -10.80 4.65
N VAL A 251 -5.78 -10.23 4.02
CA VAL A 251 -5.98 -8.78 3.85
C VAL A 251 -6.67 -8.20 5.08
N ALA A 252 -5.91 -7.46 5.88
CA ALA A 252 -6.44 -6.76 7.05
C ALA A 252 -7.14 -5.45 6.65
N ALA A 253 -6.59 -4.71 5.68
CA ALA A 253 -7.17 -3.45 5.23
C ALA A 253 -6.77 -3.09 3.79
N PRO A 254 -7.72 -2.86 2.87
CA PRO A 254 -7.44 -2.19 1.61
C PRO A 254 -7.30 -0.67 1.77
N ILE A 255 -6.19 -0.11 1.28
CA ILE A 255 -5.91 1.33 1.35
C ILE A 255 -6.58 2.02 0.16
N VAL A 256 -7.75 2.62 0.41
CA VAL A 256 -8.55 3.28 -0.61
C VAL A 256 -8.14 4.74 -0.76
N GLY A 257 -7.67 5.10 -1.96
CA GLY A 257 -7.46 6.50 -2.33
C GLY A 257 -8.76 7.15 -2.81
N ALA A 258 -9.23 8.17 -2.08
CA ALA A 258 -10.46 8.89 -2.41
C ALA A 258 -10.16 10.32 -2.91
N ASN A 259 -10.93 10.76 -3.92
CA ASN A 259 -10.94 12.16 -4.38
C ASN A 259 -12.31 12.84 -4.16
N THR A 260 -13.30 12.06 -3.76
CA THR A 260 -14.69 12.47 -3.49
C THR A 260 -15.20 11.62 -2.32
N THR A 261 -16.20 12.11 -1.59
CA THR A 261 -16.83 11.35 -0.49
C THR A 261 -17.49 10.07 -1.00
N ALA A 262 -18.07 10.11 -2.21
CA ALA A 262 -18.65 8.93 -2.85
C ALA A 262 -17.67 7.76 -3.00
N HIS A 263 -16.37 8.00 -3.20
CA HIS A 263 -15.38 6.91 -3.23
C HIS A 263 -15.20 6.24 -1.86
N ILE A 264 -15.38 6.99 -0.77
CA ILE A 264 -15.35 6.47 0.60
C ILE A 264 -16.63 5.66 0.84
N ASP A 265 -17.78 6.18 0.42
CA ASP A 265 -19.07 5.50 0.53
C ASP A 265 -19.07 4.16 -0.24
N ASP A 266 -18.51 4.14 -1.46
CA ASP A 266 -18.33 2.92 -2.25
C ASP A 266 -17.46 1.87 -1.53
N ALA A 267 -16.42 2.33 -0.82
CA ALA A 267 -15.54 1.46 -0.06
C ALA A 267 -16.24 0.88 1.17
N ILE A 268 -17.06 1.67 1.86
CA ILE A 268 -17.85 1.20 2.99
C ILE A 268 -18.91 0.20 2.52
N ALA A 269 -19.64 0.52 1.46
CA ALA A 269 -20.66 -0.36 0.88
C ALA A 269 -20.09 -1.72 0.44
N SER A 270 -18.79 -1.81 0.14
CA SER A 270 -18.14 -3.09 -0.18
C SER A 270 -18.15 -4.10 0.97
N LEU A 271 -18.27 -3.65 2.22
CA LEU A 271 -18.28 -4.50 3.41
C LEU A 271 -19.58 -5.33 3.52
N ASP A 272 -20.66 -4.86 2.92
CA ASP A 272 -21.97 -5.52 2.94
C ASP A 272 -22.15 -6.51 1.75
N ILE A 273 -21.17 -6.59 0.84
CA ILE A 273 -21.24 -7.44 -0.35
C ILE A 273 -20.61 -8.79 -0.07
N THR A 274 -21.41 -9.85 -0.18
CA THR A 274 -20.92 -11.23 -0.18
C THR A 274 -20.90 -11.78 -1.60
N LEU A 275 -19.71 -12.08 -2.11
CA LEU A 275 -19.52 -12.71 -3.41
C LEU A 275 -19.72 -14.24 -3.30
N THR A 276 -20.43 -14.79 -4.28
CA THR A 276 -20.64 -16.24 -4.40
C THR A 276 -19.39 -16.94 -4.97
N GLY A 277 -19.30 -18.26 -4.81
CA GLY A 277 -18.21 -19.06 -5.39
C GLY A 277 -18.08 -18.87 -6.91
N ASP A 278 -19.21 -18.90 -7.63
CA ASP A 278 -19.23 -18.69 -9.08
C ASP A 278 -18.75 -17.28 -9.47
N GLU A 279 -19.08 -16.25 -8.67
CA GLU A 279 -18.60 -14.88 -8.91
C GLU A 279 -17.10 -14.75 -8.63
N LEU A 280 -16.62 -15.35 -7.55
CA LEU A 280 -15.18 -15.41 -7.25
C LEU A 280 -14.42 -16.12 -8.38
N ASP A 281 -14.92 -17.23 -8.89
CA ASP A 281 -14.31 -17.95 -10.00
C ASP A 281 -14.26 -17.09 -11.27
N ARG A 282 -15.36 -16.42 -11.62
CA ARG A 282 -15.41 -15.50 -12.77
C ARG A 282 -14.43 -14.34 -12.65
N LEU A 283 -14.23 -13.81 -11.45
CA LEU A 283 -13.29 -12.73 -11.19
C LEU A 283 -11.82 -13.19 -11.29
N GLN A 284 -11.53 -14.44 -10.93
CA GLN A 284 -10.17 -14.94 -10.73
C GLN A 284 -9.63 -15.76 -11.90
N GLN A 285 -10.48 -16.55 -12.56
CA GLN A 285 -10.08 -17.48 -13.62
C GLN A 285 -9.34 -16.83 -14.79
N PRO A 286 -9.69 -15.61 -15.26
CA PRO A 286 -8.98 -15.01 -16.39
C PRO A 286 -7.58 -14.50 -16.04
N TYR A 287 -7.17 -14.52 -14.76
CA TYR A 287 -5.86 -14.03 -14.34
C TYR A 287 -4.73 -14.81 -15.00
N THR A 288 -3.73 -14.08 -15.50
CA THR A 288 -2.49 -14.64 -16.04
C THR A 288 -1.31 -14.13 -15.21
N PRO A 289 -0.31 -15.01 -14.92
CA PRO A 289 0.92 -14.63 -14.24
C PRO A 289 1.60 -13.40 -14.83
N ARG A 290 2.13 -12.55 -13.96
CA ARG A 290 2.85 -11.34 -14.30
C ARG A 290 4.27 -11.37 -13.79
N TYR A 291 5.05 -10.43 -14.28
CA TYR A 291 6.33 -10.16 -13.66
C TYR A 291 6.15 -9.32 -12.40
N ASP A 292 6.64 -9.83 -11.26
CA ASP A 292 6.58 -9.13 -9.99
C ASP A 292 7.68 -8.07 -9.89
N ASN A 293 7.26 -6.80 -9.88
CA ASN A 293 8.14 -5.64 -9.71
C ASN A 293 8.15 -5.11 -8.27
N GLN A 294 7.36 -5.67 -7.35
CA GLN A 294 7.12 -5.06 -6.05
C GLN A 294 8.35 -5.12 -5.15
N GLY A 295 9.02 -6.27 -5.11
CA GLY A 295 10.25 -6.47 -4.35
C GLY A 295 11.53 -5.97 -5.04
N LEU A 296 11.43 -5.21 -6.14
CA LEU A 296 12.61 -4.68 -6.80
C LEU A 296 13.03 -3.33 -6.19
N PRO A 297 14.35 -3.08 -6.04
CA PRO A 297 14.85 -1.79 -5.61
C PRO A 297 14.31 -0.68 -6.52
N VAL A 298 14.10 0.50 -5.94
CA VAL A 298 13.71 1.70 -6.70
C VAL A 298 14.86 2.21 -7.57
N ASP A 299 16.08 1.68 -7.40
CA ASP A 299 17.20 2.03 -8.25
C ASP A 299 17.02 1.44 -9.67
N ALA A 300 17.31 2.28 -10.67
CA ALA A 300 17.20 1.89 -12.06
C ALA A 300 18.22 0.81 -12.49
N PRO A 301 19.47 0.78 -12.00
CA PRO A 301 20.47 -0.20 -12.44
C PRO A 301 20.15 -1.65 -12.04
N GLU A 302 19.68 -1.89 -10.81
CA GLU A 302 19.33 -3.23 -10.34
C GLU A 302 18.04 -3.70 -10.98
N LEU A 303 17.05 -2.82 -11.15
CA LEU A 303 15.83 -3.11 -11.91
C LEU A 303 16.13 -3.50 -13.37
N GLN A 304 17.08 -2.80 -14.02
CA GLN A 304 17.57 -3.15 -15.36
C GLN A 304 18.32 -4.48 -15.38
N ARG A 305 19.16 -4.74 -14.37
CA ARG A 305 19.91 -6.00 -14.26
C ARG A 305 18.99 -7.20 -14.09
N VAL A 306 17.97 -7.10 -13.24
CA VAL A 306 17.00 -8.19 -13.06
C VAL A 306 16.19 -8.40 -14.34
N ARG A 307 15.71 -7.33 -15.00
CA ARG A 307 15.04 -7.42 -16.30
C ARG A 307 15.88 -8.12 -17.37
N ALA A 308 17.20 -7.90 -17.37
CA ALA A 308 18.12 -8.55 -18.30
C ALA A 308 18.31 -10.06 -18.03
N LEU A 309 18.07 -10.51 -16.79
CA LEU A 309 18.16 -11.92 -16.38
C LEU A 309 16.86 -12.69 -16.60
N THR A 310 15.74 -12.00 -16.84
CA THR A 310 14.42 -12.58 -17.09
C THR A 310 13.92 -12.25 -18.50
N PRO A 311 14.41 -12.95 -19.54
CA PRO A 311 14.25 -12.54 -20.95
C PRO A 311 12.81 -12.45 -21.48
N ASN A 312 11.77 -12.84 -20.73
CA ASN A 312 10.37 -12.66 -21.13
C ASN A 312 9.75 -11.30 -20.74
N THR A 313 10.49 -10.39 -20.08
CA THR A 313 9.98 -9.06 -19.68
C THR A 313 10.17 -7.96 -20.74
N ALA A 314 10.54 -8.32 -21.97
CA ALA A 314 10.69 -7.38 -23.08
C ALA A 314 9.99 -7.88 -24.34
N ALA A 315 8.69 -7.61 -24.42
CA ALA A 315 7.91 -7.36 -25.65
C ALA A 315 6.55 -6.80 -25.24
#